data_AF-A0A355SG49-F1
#
_entry.id   AF-A0A355SG49-F1
#
_cell.length_a   1.000
_cell.length_b   1.000
_cell.length_c   1.000
_cell.angle_alpha   90.00
_cell.angle_beta   90.00
_cell.angle_gamma   90.00
#
_symmetry.space_group_name_H-M   'P 1'
#
loop_
_entity.id
_entity.type
_entity.pdbx_description
1 polymer ?
#
loop_
_entity_poly.entity_id
_entity_poly.type
_entity_poly.pdbx_seq_one_letter_code
_entity_poly.pdbx_strand_id
1 'polypeptide(L)' 'NSDIIDGPSVLGITQLYGNSTEISISAKTKPLKQFSIEMQIRKNIIDSFKKEGIDILFPSCVIIKDDGNN' A
#
# COMPACT_ATOMS: atom_id res chain seq x y z
N ASN A 1 16.46 3.13 -16.88
CA ASN A 1 16.25 3.22 -15.42
C ASN A 1 17.46 2.60 -14.73
N SER A 2 18.51 3.39 -14.47
CA SER A 2 19.86 2.90 -14.12
C SER A 2 20.14 2.83 -12.61
N ASP A 3 19.16 3.15 -11.77
CA ASP A 3 19.36 3.38 -10.33
C ASP A 3 18.85 2.22 -9.46
N ILE A 4 18.17 1.25 -10.07
CA ILE A 4 17.73 0.00 -9.43
C ILE A 4 18.76 -1.08 -9.77
N ILE A 5 19.37 -1.67 -8.75
CA ILE A 5 20.40 -2.71 -8.86
C ILE A 5 19.76 -4.09 -8.91
N ASP A 6 18.70 -4.31 -8.14
CA ASP A 6 17.88 -5.52 -8.16
C ASP A 6 16.42 -5.11 -7.98
N GLY A 7 15.54 -5.74 -8.75
CA GLY A 7 14.25 -5.20 -9.17
C GLY A 7 13.29 -4.86 -8.03
N PRO A 8 12.23 -4.06 -8.30
CA PRO A 8 11.07 -4.00 -7.43
C PRO A 8 10.29 -5.32 -7.58
N SER A 9 10.46 -6.22 -6.61
CA SER A 9 9.71 -7.47 -6.54
C SER A 9 8.53 -7.30 -5.60
N VAL A 10 7.34 -7.66 -6.07
CA VAL A 10 6.17 -7.77 -5.21
C VAL A 10 6.32 -9.06 -4.43
N LEU A 11 6.56 -8.95 -3.12
CA LEU A 11 6.68 -10.11 -2.23
C LEU A 11 5.34 -10.84 -2.06
N GLY A 12 4.24 -10.14 -2.35
CA GLY A 12 2.87 -10.61 -2.23
C GLY A 12 2.12 -9.95 -1.08
N ILE A 13 1.04 -10.59 -0.65
CA ILE A 13 0.28 -10.20 0.54
C ILE A 13 1.08 -10.65 1.76
N THR A 14 1.59 -9.69 2.52
CA THR A 14 2.34 -10.00 3.73
C THR A 14 1.43 -10.16 4.93
N GLN A 15 0.32 -9.43 4.98
CA GLN A 15 -0.64 -9.49 6.10
C GLN A 15 -2.08 -9.27 5.63
N LEU A 16 -3.00 -9.99 6.26
CA LEU A 16 -4.44 -9.82 6.13
C LEU A 16 -5.00 -9.36 7.47
N TYR A 17 -5.59 -8.18 7.49
CA TYR A 17 -6.38 -7.65 8.58
C TYR A 17 -7.86 -7.74 8.22
N GLY A 18 -8.76 -7.68 9.20
CA GLY A 18 -10.20 -7.89 8.99
C GLY A 18 -10.79 -7.05 7.85
N ASN A 19 -10.35 -5.80 7.71
CA ASN A 19 -10.80 -4.89 6.66
C ASN A 19 -9.67 -4.41 5.74
N SER A 20 -8.43 -4.87 5.89
CA SER A 20 -7.31 -4.38 5.06
C SER A 20 -6.31 -5.46 4.71
N THR A 21 -5.56 -5.22 3.64
CA THR A 21 -4.54 -6.14 3.16
C THR A 21 -3.24 -5.37 2.94
N GLU A 22 -2.15 -5.87 3.49
CA GLU A 22 -0.83 -5.28 3.32
C GLU A 22 -0.08 -6.00 2.21
N ILE A 23 0.42 -5.23 1.23
CA ILE A 23 1.22 -5.73 0.11
C ILE A 23 2.61 -5.14 0.26
N SER A 24 3.63 -6.00 0.36
CA SER A 24 5.01 -5.53 0.47
C SER A 24 5.75 -5.64 -0.86
N ILE A 25 6.49 -4.59 -1.17
CA ILE A 25 7.32 -4.49 -2.37
C ILE A 25 8.75 -4.20 -1.91
N SER A 26 9.71 -5.02 -2.34
CA SER A 26 11.13 -4.85 -2.02
C SER A 26 11.91 -4.53 -3.28
N ALA A 27 12.87 -3.60 -3.17
CA ALA A 27 13.76 -3.22 -4.27
C ALA A 27 15.15 -2.90 -3.75
N LYS A 28 16.20 -3.30 -4.48
CA LYS A 28 17.57 -2.92 -4.18
C LYS A 28 17.98 -1.77 -5.08
N THR A 29 18.37 -0.66 -4.47
CA THR A 29 18.67 0.57 -5.18
C THR A 29 20.13 0.99 -4.97
N LYS A 30 20.64 1.86 -5.85
CA LYS A 30 21.92 2.51 -5.60
C LYS A 30 21.86 3.33 -4.31
N PRO A 31 22.98 3.45 -3.56
CA PRO A 31 23.02 4.31 -2.38
C PRO A 31 22.50 5.71 -2.69
N LEU A 32 21.76 6.30 -1.74
CA LEU A 32 21.12 7.62 -1.83
C LEU A 32 19.95 7.74 -2.83
N LYS A 33 19.61 6.67 -3.58
CA LYS A 33 18.48 6.67 -4.52
C LYS A 33 17.23 6.00 -3.97
N GLN A 34 17.30 5.40 -2.77
CA GLN A 34 16.19 4.67 -2.17
C GLN A 34 14.90 5.50 -2.10
N PHE A 35 14.97 6.75 -1.62
CA PHE A 35 13.79 7.61 -1.44
C PHE A 35 13.17 8.06 -2.78
N SER A 36 14.01 8.38 -3.77
CA SER A 36 13.53 8.79 -5.11
C SER A 36 12.75 7.66 -5.78
N ILE A 37 13.23 6.43 -5.64
CA ILE A 37 12.59 5.24 -6.21
C ILE A 37 11.33 4.88 -5.43
N GLU A 38 11.34 4.97 -4.09
CA GLU A 38 10.17 4.77 -3.25
C GLU A 38 9.03 5.74 -3.60
N MET A 39 9.35 7.03 -3.78
CA MET A 39 8.35 8.05 -4.16
C MET A 39 7.75 7.77 -5.54
N GLN A 40 8.57 7.34 -6.50
CA GLN A 40 8.12 6.98 -7.84
C GLN A 40 7.21 5.75 -7.80
N ILE A 41 7.56 4.72 -7.02
CA ILE A 41 6.74 3.51 -6.84
C ILE A 41 5.41 3.88 -6.17
N ARG A 42 5.41 4.65 -5.08
CA ARG A 42 4.18 5.08 -4.40
C ARG A 42 3.24 5.85 -5.31
N LYS A 43 3.78 6.78 -6.12
CA LYS A 43 2.98 7.54 -7.08
C LYS A 43 2.32 6.61 -8.11
N ASN A 44 3.10 5.70 -8.69
CA ASN A 44 2.58 4.75 -9.67
C ASN A 44 1.52 3.82 -9.07
N ILE A 45 1.66 3.40 -7.81
CA ILE A 45 0.66 2.57 -7.12
C ILE A 45 -0.65 3.34 -6.99
N ILE A 46 -0.62 4.59 -6.51
CA ILE A 46 -1.83 5.40 -6.34
C ILE A 46 -2.51 5.65 -7.69
N ASP A 47 -1.74 6.00 -8.72
CA ASP A 47 -2.28 6.27 -10.06
C ASP A 47 -2.89 5.00 -10.67
N SER A 48 -2.27 3.85 -10.46
CA SER A 48 -2.80 2.56 -10.92
C SER A 48 -4.05 2.15 -10.14
N PHE A 49 -4.06 2.30 -8.82
CA PHE A 49 -5.21 1.97 -7.98
C PHE A 49 -6.44 2.82 -8.34
N LYS A 50 -6.23 4.12 -8.58
CA LYS A 50 -7.28 5.01 -9.06
C LYS A 50 -7.84 4.58 -10.42
N LYS A 51 -6.97 4.14 -11.33
CA LYS A 51 -7.37 3.67 -12.66
C LYS A 51 -8.19 2.37 -12.60
N GLU A 52 -7.79 1.45 -11.72
CA GLU A 52 -8.45 0.16 -11.53
C GLU A 52 -9.67 0.24 -10.58
N GLY A 53 -9.95 1.41 -9.99
CA GLY A 53 -11.08 1.60 -9.06
C GLY A 53 -10.88 0.94 -7.69
N ILE A 54 -9.63 0.77 -7.27
CA ILE A 54 -9.26 0.19 -5.97
C ILE A 54 -9.18 1.32 -4.94
N ASP A 55 -10.10 1.31 -3.97
CA ASP A 55 -10.11 2.30 -2.88
C ASP A 55 -9.04 2.00 -1.83
N ILE A 56 -8.33 3.06 -1.43
CA ILE A 56 -7.40 3.00 -0.30
C ILE A 56 -8.23 3.05 0.98
N LEU A 57 -8.12 1.99 1.78
CA LEU A 57 -8.86 1.85 3.03
C LEU A 57 -8.42 2.89 4.06
N PHE A 58 -9.39 3.63 4.57
CA PHE A 58 -9.24 4.39 5.82
C PHE A 58 -9.66 3.51 7.00
N PRO A 59 -9.04 3.68 8.19
CA PRO A 59 -9.43 2.91 9.38
C PRO A 59 -10.92 3.12 9.68
N SER A 60 -11.70 2.05 9.61
CA SER A 60 -13.15 2.08 9.80
C SER A 60 -13.49 1.69 11.24
N CYS A 61 -14.28 2.49 11.93
CA CYS A 61 -14.85 2.14 13.25
C CYS A 61 -16.35 1.88 13.09
N VAL A 62 -16.82 0.70 13.51
CA VAL A 62 -18.25 0.37 13.53
C VAL A 62 -18.82 0.82 14.87
N ILE A 63 -19.68 1.85 14.86
CA ILE A 63 -20.38 2.32 16.05
C ILE A 63 -21.75 1.62 16.11
N ILE A 64 -21.92 0.73 17.07
CA ILE A 64 -23.23 0.13 17.39
C ILE A 64 -23.88 1.01 18.45
N LYS A 65 -25.02 1.63 18.12
CA LYS A 65 -25.84 2.34 19.10
C LYS A 65 -26.82 1.34 19.70
N ASP A 66 -26.71 1.13 21.01
CA ASP A 66 -27.73 0.44 21.79
C ASP A 66 -28.78 1.49 22.18
N ASP A 67 -29.90 1.52 21.43
CA ASP A 67 -31.05 2.35 21.80
C ASP A 67 -31.75 1.65 22.96
N GLY A 68 -31.23 1.89 24.18
CA GLY A 68 -31.76 1.36 25.43
C GLY A 68 -33.20 1.82 25.66
N ASN A 69 -34.16 1.00 25.24
CA ASN A 69 -35.57 1.14 25.58
C ASN A 69 -35.96 -0.10 26.42
N ASN A 70 -35.79 0.03 27.74
CA ASN A 70 -36.40 -0.86 28.75
C ASN A 70 -37.40 -0.04 29.56
#